data_AF-A0A392VLE9-F1
#
_entry.id   AF-A0A392VLE9-F1
#
_cell.length_a   1.000
_cell.length_b   1.000
_cell.length_c   1.000
_cell.angle_alpha   90.00
_cell.angle_beta   90.00
_cell.angle_gamma   90.00
#
_symmetry.space_group_name_H-M   'P 1'
#
loop_
_entity.id
_entity.type
_entity.pdbx_description
1 polymer ?
#
loop_
_entity_poly.entity_id
_entity_poly.type
_entity_poly.pdbx_seq_one_letter_code
_entity_poly.pdbx_strand_id
1 'polypeptide(L)' 'NREGAVKWLKEVEIIFEAMRCSEEHKTILGAYALREETNHWWKNAQQRIGAGGVVITWEMFKREFWVKYFP' A
#
# COMPACT_ATOMS: atom_id res chain seq x y z
N ASN A 1 14.04 -4.48 -6.64
CA ASN A 1 15.06 -3.98 -5.69
C ASN A 1 14.46 -3.98 -4.29
N ARG A 2 14.87 -4.91 -3.41
CA ARG A 2 14.27 -5.12 -2.07
C ARG A 2 14.55 -3.96 -1.11
N GLU A 3 15.76 -3.43 -1.12
CA GLU A 3 16.15 -2.31 -0.23
C GLU A 3 15.36 -1.04 -0.54
N GLY A 4 15.19 -0.73 -1.83
CA GLY A 4 14.37 0.40 -2.27
C GLY A 4 12.90 0.28 -1.81
N ALA A 5 12.33 -0.93 -1.85
CA ALA A 5 10.96 -1.20 -1.40
C ALA A 5 10.80 -1.04 0.12
N VAL A 6 11.78 -1.52 0.91
CA VAL A 6 11.79 -1.32 2.38
C VAL A 6 11.88 0.18 2.70
N LYS A 7 12.80 0.90 2.04
CA LYS A 7 13.02 2.32 2.27
C LYS A 7 11.75 3.12 1.94
N TRP A 8 11.13 2.86 0.79
CA TRP A 8 9.88 3.50 0.39
C TRP A 8 8.76 3.27 1.41
N LEU A 9 8.56 2.03 1.86
CA LEU A 9 7.49 1.71 2.82
C LEU A 9 7.69 2.46 4.14
N LYS A 10 8.93 2.53 4.63
CA LYS A 10 9.27 3.29 5.85
C LYS A 10 9.01 4.79 5.68
N GLU A 11 9.43 5.38 4.57
CA GLU A 11 9.21 6.81 4.30
C GLU A 11 7.71 7.14 4.25
N VAL A 12 6.90 6.29 3.64
CA VAL A 12 5.43 6.44 3.62
C VAL A 12 4.82 6.33 5.02
N GLU A 13 5.25 5.37 5.83
CA GLU A 13 4.75 5.23 7.21
C GLU A 13 5.12 6.43 8.09
N ILE A 14 6.32 6.99 7.94
CA ILE A 14 6.74 8.22 8.63
C ILE A 14 5.84 9.40 8.23
N ILE A 15 5.51 9.54 6.94
CA ILE A 15 4.62 10.61 6.46
C ILE A 15 3.22 10.46 7.06
N PHE A 16 2.68 9.24 7.10
CA PHE A 16 1.36 9.00 7.71
C PHE A 16 1.32 9.32 9.19
N GLU A 17 2.38 8.98 9.91
CA GLU A 17 2.52 9.32 11.34
C GLU A 17 2.60 10.84 11.53
N ALA A 18 3.48 11.52 10.77
CA ALA A 18 3.66 12.97 10.85
C ALA A 18 2.37 13.74 10.54
N MET A 19 1.60 13.28 9.56
CA MET A 19 0.32 13.89 9.17
C MET A 19 -0.87 13.43 10.02
N ARG A 20 -0.68 12.50 10.97
CA ARG A 20 -1.75 11.86 11.75
C ARG A 20 -2.87 11.30 10.87
N CYS A 21 -2.50 10.64 9.77
CA CYS A 21 -3.46 10.02 8.86
C CYS A 21 -4.28 8.95 9.59
N SER A 22 -5.60 9.00 9.43
CA SER A 22 -6.49 7.92 9.88
C SER A 22 -6.19 6.63 9.11
N GLU A 23 -6.46 5.48 9.72
CA GLU A 23 -6.25 4.17 9.07
C GLU A 23 -6.97 4.05 7.72
N GLU A 24 -8.15 4.63 7.60
CA GLU A 24 -8.91 4.70 6.35
C GLU A 24 -8.15 5.46 5.25
N HIS A 25 -7.56 6.61 5.58
CA HIS A 25 -6.81 7.41 4.62
C HIS A 25 -5.46 6.80 4.25
N LYS A 26 -4.85 5.99 5.11
CA LYS A 26 -3.53 5.36 4.84
C LYS A 26 -3.57 4.46 3.61
N THR A 27 -4.59 3.63 3.43
CA THR A 27 -4.71 2.78 2.24
C THR A 27 -4.82 3.60 0.96
N ILE A 28 -5.67 4.63 0.97
CA ILE A 28 -5.91 5.50 -0.19
C ILE A 28 -4.63 6.26 -0.56
N LEU A 29 -4.01 6.92 0.42
CA LEU A 29 -2.81 7.73 0.23
C LEU A 29 -1.59 6.87 -0.10
N GLY A 30 -1.48 5.67 0.45
CA GLY A 30 -0.36 4.77 0.19
C GLY A 30 -0.43 4.15 -1.20
N ALA A 31 -1.63 3.81 -1.66
CA ALA A 31 -1.87 3.44 -3.06
C ALA A 31 -1.55 4.60 -4.02
N TYR A 32 -1.91 5.84 -3.67
CA TYR A 32 -1.60 7.03 -4.46
C TYR A 32 -0.09 7.35 -4.47
N ALA A 33 0.59 7.20 -3.33
CA ALA A 33 2.02 7.41 -3.16
C ALA A 33 2.89 6.44 -3.97
N LEU A 34 2.32 5.33 -4.45
CA LEU A 34 3.01 4.44 -5.38
C LEU A 34 3.40 5.15 -6.69
N ARG A 35 2.88 6.36 -6.98
CA ARG A 35 3.23 7.41 -7.99
C ARG A 35 3.57 7.01 -9.43
N GLU A 36 3.90 5.75 -9.71
CA GLU A 36 3.78 5.18 -11.03
C GLU A 36 2.28 5.16 -11.36
N GLU A 37 1.94 5.78 -12.48
CA GLU A 37 0.58 6.13 -12.91
C GLU A 37 -0.46 5.00 -12.84
N THR A 38 -0.04 3.73 -12.78
CA THR A 38 -0.91 2.56 -12.84
C THR A 38 -0.16 1.32 -12.34
N ASN A 39 0.06 1.16 -11.04
CA ASN A 39 0.69 -0.09 -10.58
C ASN A 39 -0.29 -1.26 -10.71
N HIS A 40 -0.28 -1.92 -11.88
CA HIS A 40 -1.25 -2.92 -12.32
C HIS A 40 -1.40 -4.06 -11.32
N TRP A 41 -0.31 -4.44 -10.63
CA TRP A 41 -0.37 -5.47 -9.60
C TRP A 41 -1.23 -5.03 -8.41
N TRP A 42 -1.19 -3.76 -8.01
CA TRP A 42 -1.99 -3.27 -6.89
C TRP A 42 -3.47 -3.23 -7.28
N LYS A 43 -3.81 -2.79 -8.50
CA LYS A 43 -5.19 -2.87 -9.01
C LYS A 43 -5.72 -4.32 -9.00
N ASN A 44 -4.90 -5.28 -9.43
CA ASN A 44 -5.27 -6.70 -9.39
C ASN A 44 -5.41 -7.22 -7.95
N ALA A 45 -4.50 -6.82 -7.05
CA ALA A 45 -4.58 -7.19 -5.64
C ALA A 45 -5.84 -6.62 -4.98
N GLN A 46 -6.19 -5.35 -5.27
CA GLN A 46 -7.41 -4.71 -4.79
C GLN A 46 -8.67 -5.45 -5.23
N GLN A 47 -8.75 -5.88 -6.50
CA GLN A 47 -9.88 -6.68 -6.98
C GLN A 47 -10.01 -8.02 -6.25
N ARG A 48 -8.87 -8.67 -5.93
CA ARG A 48 -8.85 -9.95 -5.22
C ARG A 48 -9.24 -9.80 -3.75
N ILE A 49 -8.68 -8.82 -3.04
CA ILE A 49 -8.85 -8.69 -1.58
C ILE A 49 -10.06 -7.83 -1.19
N GLY A 50 -10.56 -6.98 -2.10
CA GLY A 50 -11.75 -6.16 -1.92
C GLY A 50 -13.04 -6.81 -2.45
N ALA A 51 -12.98 -8.06 -2.91
CA ALA A 51 -14.16 -8.80 -3.35
C ALA A 51 -15.23 -8.83 -2.24
N GLY A 52 -16.49 -8.63 -2.61
CA GLY A 52 -17.61 -8.62 -1.66
C GLY A 52 -17.75 -7.36 -0.81
N GLY A 53 -17.09 -6.24 -1.17
CA GLY A 53 -17.21 -4.97 -0.46
C GLY A 53 -16.34 -4.87 0.80
N VAL A 54 -15.34 -5.73 0.94
CA VAL A 54 -14.37 -5.69 2.04
C VAL A 54 -13.56 -4.40 1.97
N VAL A 55 -13.52 -3.66 3.08
CA VAL A 55 -12.67 -2.47 3.22
C VAL A 55 -11.21 -2.92 3.28
N ILE A 56 -10.39 -2.40 2.36
CA ILE A 56 -8.97 -2.72 2.29
C ILE A 56 -8.21 -1.86 3.31
N THR A 57 -7.62 -2.51 4.31
CA THR A 57 -6.82 -1.83 5.34
C THR A 57 -5.38 -1.63 4.91
N TRP A 58 -4.66 -0.73 5.61
CA TRP A 58 -3.23 -0.52 5.38
C TRP A 58 -2.41 -1.79 5.63
N GLU A 59 -2.81 -2.60 6.61
CA GLU A 59 -2.17 -3.88 6.88
C GLU A 59 -2.30 -4.86 5.70
N MET A 60 -3.48 -4.93 5.08
CA MET A 60 -3.71 -5.74 3.89
C MET A 60 -2.86 -5.26 2.71
N PHE A 61 -2.76 -3.94 2.51
CA PHE A 61 -1.84 -3.37 1.53
C PHE A 61 -0.40 -3.83 1.76
N LYS A 62 0.11 -3.73 3.01
CA LYS A 62 1.48 -4.12 3.33
C LYS A 62 1.73 -5.60 3.03
N ARG A 63 0.79 -6.48 3.35
CA ARG A 63 0.93 -7.92 3.04
C ARG A 63 1.11 -8.15 1.54
N GLU A 64 0.29 -7.53 0.72
CA GLU A 64 0.38 -7.64 -0.75
C GLU A 64 1.66 -7.01 -1.31
N PHE A 65 2.08 -5.87 -0.73
CA PHE A 65 3.34 -5.23 -1.06
C PHE A 65 4.54 -6.15 -0.76
N TRP A 66 4.54 -6.83 0.39
CA TRP A 66 5.58 -7.80 0.74
C TRP A 66 5.63 -8.96 -0.25
N VAL A 67 4.49 -9.56 -0.60
CA VAL A 67 4.40 -10.63 -1.61
C VAL A 67 4.95 -10.17 -2.96
N LYS A 68 4.69 -8.92 -3.38
CA LYS A 68 5.13 -8.39 -4.67
C LYS A 68 6.65 -8.17 -4.74
N TYR A 69 7.26 -7.61 -3.70
CA TYR A 69 8.64 -7.12 -3.74
C TYR A 69 9.66 -8.05 -3.05
N PHE A 70 9.17 -9.05 -2.31
CA PHE A 70 10.00 -9.99 -1.54
C PHE A 70 9.54 -11.44 -1.77
N PRO A 71 9.69 -11.99 -2.99
CA PRO A 71 9.48 -13.41 -3.25
C PRO A 71 10.53 -14.28 -2.54
#